data_AF-A0AB74TFL3-F1
#
_entry.id   AF-A0AB74TFL3-F1
#
_cell.length_a   1.000
_cell.length_b   1.000
_cell.length_c   1.000
_cell.angle_alpha   90.00
_cell.angle_beta   90.00
_cell.angle_gamma   90.00
#
_symmetry.space_group_name_H-M   'P 1'
#
loop_
_entity.id
_entity.type
_entity.pdbx_description
1 polymer ?
#
loop_
_entity_poly.entity_id
_entity_poly.type
_entity_poly.pdbx_seq_one_letter_code
_entity_poly.pdbx_strand_id
1 'polypeptide(L)'
;MTTAYMPFSFRRVPITQVALINFKKDPDVKYNALELHLIEVDDQQQFQVLAWRSDGYKDIYHQPGIIFNEQELELIVGGQGLGKIIPTEFDTIYFYEEAHHVRLGFSFDDCDGRAITFQLDEDVTTNPHELSWIPSIGSQMKQPKSLPLFFLYQFDFVRKKYSDVSLIIDGQTHQIDPCTFPKMLKSRLNIQYSMHAMATVFNETRHTTIREVTINDEGIAREEDKEYHYINVDGHHHLKSIRLDSPTAPIQIEFIPPFPDKSELLEHKPHFGEFRIEPTGNLGTLKGRYNVTRQNKKATISLTFHESWRPKKDSLYSKLIKGMSNNEVTEWFQSHQCMEIVDLEKQEVDVKWNRVNPNRR
;
A
#
# COMPACT_ATOMS: atom_id res chain seq x y z
N MET A 1 13.56 -2.85 -33.73
CA MET A 1 13.17 -2.74 -32.31
C MET A 1 11.90 -3.56 -32.15
N THR A 2 11.91 -4.51 -31.24
CA THR A 2 10.80 -5.43 -31.00
C THR A 2 9.91 -4.82 -29.91
N THR A 3 8.59 -4.81 -30.13
CA THR A 3 7.63 -4.33 -29.12
C THR A 3 6.82 -5.50 -28.54
N ALA A 4 6.33 -5.32 -27.31
CA ALA A 4 5.51 -6.29 -26.61
C ALA A 4 4.32 -5.62 -25.92
N TYR A 5 3.19 -6.32 -25.84
CA TYR A 5 1.97 -5.84 -25.19
C TYR A 5 2.11 -5.72 -23.67
N MET A 6 1.70 -4.58 -23.11
CA MET A 6 1.72 -4.33 -21.67
C MET A 6 0.30 -4.10 -21.11
N PRO A 7 -0.38 -5.14 -20.61
CA PRO A 7 -1.76 -5.04 -20.12
C PRO A 7 -1.87 -4.30 -18.77
N PHE A 8 -0.88 -4.46 -17.88
CA PHE A 8 -1.04 -4.06 -16.48
C PHE A 8 -0.20 -2.84 -16.11
N SER A 9 -0.77 -1.96 -15.29
CA SER A 9 -0.08 -0.78 -14.75
C SER A 9 0.26 -0.91 -13.27
N PHE A 10 1.34 -0.24 -12.89
CA PHE A 10 1.77 -0.07 -11.51
C PHE A 10 2.23 1.35 -11.29
N ARG A 11 1.97 1.88 -10.10
CA ARG A 11 2.43 3.20 -9.72
C ARG A 11 2.88 3.17 -8.27
N ARG A 12 4.14 3.55 -8.06
CA ARG A 12 4.69 3.74 -6.72
C ARG A 12 4.03 4.94 -6.07
N VAL A 13 3.70 4.80 -4.79
CA VAL A 13 3.30 5.92 -3.94
C VAL A 13 4.52 6.30 -3.11
N PRO A 14 4.92 7.58 -3.07
CA PRO A 14 6.22 7.99 -2.55
C PRO A 14 6.37 7.92 -1.01
N ILE A 15 5.57 7.12 -0.31
CA ILE A 15 5.66 6.97 1.16
C ILE A 15 6.77 5.98 1.51
N THR A 16 7.78 6.45 2.23
CA THR A 16 8.97 5.65 2.60
C THR A 16 9.03 5.35 4.10
N GLN A 17 8.34 6.12 4.94
CA GLN A 17 8.19 5.84 6.37
C GLN A 17 6.79 6.17 6.86
N VAL A 18 6.32 5.42 7.86
CA VAL A 18 4.99 5.59 8.46
C VAL A 18 5.07 5.45 9.96
N ALA A 19 4.35 6.29 10.69
CA ALA A 19 4.05 6.09 12.11
C ALA A 19 2.58 6.41 12.41
N LEU A 20 1.84 5.47 12.98
CA LEU A 20 0.44 5.62 13.40
C LEU A 20 0.36 5.62 14.93
N ILE A 21 -0.12 6.73 15.49
CA ILE A 21 -0.20 7.06 16.92
C ILE A 21 -1.67 7.00 17.34
N ASN A 22 -2.06 6.01 18.14
CA ASN A 22 -3.44 5.85 18.60
C ASN A 22 -3.61 6.30 20.07
N PHE A 23 -4.63 7.11 20.32
CA PHE A 23 -5.04 7.60 21.64
C PHE A 23 -6.57 7.56 21.76
N LYS A 24 -7.19 6.48 21.29
CA LYS A 24 -8.65 6.33 21.21
C LYS A 24 -9.31 6.17 22.58
N LYS A 25 -8.55 5.75 23.60
CA LYS A 25 -9.03 5.63 24.98
C LYS A 25 -8.94 6.95 25.75
N ASP A 26 -8.20 7.92 25.22
CA ASP A 26 -8.07 9.27 25.74
C ASP A 26 -8.09 10.29 24.59
N PRO A 27 -9.18 10.36 23.82
CA PRO A 27 -9.23 11.14 22.59
C PRO A 27 -9.26 12.65 22.87
N ASP A 28 -8.73 13.43 21.93
CA ASP A 28 -9.04 14.85 21.82
C ASP A 28 -10.52 15.03 21.41
N VAL A 29 -11.07 16.23 21.61
CA VAL A 29 -12.43 16.57 21.18
C VAL A 29 -12.65 16.34 19.68
N LYS A 30 -11.61 16.48 18.86
CA LYS A 30 -11.67 16.32 17.41
C LYS A 30 -10.98 15.06 16.91
N TYR A 31 -9.81 14.74 17.44
CA TYR A 31 -8.97 13.64 16.92
C TYR A 31 -8.84 12.47 17.90
N ASN A 32 -8.61 11.27 17.37
CA ASN A 32 -8.38 10.06 18.17
C ASN A 32 -7.16 9.24 17.73
N ALA A 33 -6.52 9.63 16.62
CA ALA A 33 -5.24 9.13 16.17
C ALA A 33 -4.55 10.17 15.26
N LEU A 34 -3.23 10.09 15.17
CA LEU A 34 -2.40 10.86 14.25
C LEU A 34 -1.51 9.88 13.48
N GLU A 35 -1.22 10.15 12.22
CA GLU A 35 -0.40 9.30 11.37
C GLU A 35 0.60 10.16 10.59
N LEU A 36 1.91 9.99 10.85
CA LEU A 36 2.98 10.67 10.14
C LEU A 36 3.45 9.83 8.95
N HIS A 37 3.60 10.48 7.80
CA HIS A 37 4.29 9.91 6.63
C HIS A 37 5.53 10.73 6.29
N LEU A 38 6.63 10.04 5.99
CA LEU A 38 7.73 10.58 5.19
C LEU A 38 7.47 10.23 3.73
N ILE A 39 7.46 11.25 2.89
CA ILE A 39 7.29 11.20 1.45
C ILE A 39 8.63 11.52 0.79
N GLU A 40 9.01 10.77 -0.23
CA GLU A 40 10.24 10.98 -1.00
C GLU A 40 9.94 11.04 -2.50
N VAL A 41 10.14 12.22 -3.09
CA VAL A 41 9.94 12.50 -4.52
C VAL A 41 11.18 13.19 -5.05
N ASP A 42 11.79 12.68 -6.12
CA ASP A 42 13.00 13.25 -6.75
C ASP A 42 14.13 13.57 -5.74
N ASP A 43 14.40 12.62 -4.83
CA ASP A 43 15.36 12.74 -3.72
C ASP A 43 15.06 13.86 -2.71
N GLN A 44 13.88 14.49 -2.78
CA GLN A 44 13.39 15.44 -1.79
C GLN A 44 12.49 14.75 -0.77
N GLN A 45 12.76 15.02 0.50
CA GLN A 45 11.97 14.52 1.62
C GLN A 45 10.93 15.55 2.05
N GLN A 46 9.69 15.12 2.16
CA GLN A 46 8.58 15.92 2.66
C GLN A 46 7.74 15.12 3.64
N PHE A 47 7.15 15.81 4.61
CA PHE A 47 6.31 15.21 5.63
C PHE A 47 4.85 15.61 5.49
N GLN A 48 3.99 14.70 5.95
CA GLN A 48 2.58 14.98 6.20
C GLN A 48 2.09 14.26 7.45
N VAL A 49 1.12 14.87 8.14
CA VAL A 49 0.39 14.31 9.27
C VAL A 49 -1.07 14.14 8.88
N LEU A 50 -1.58 12.92 8.93
CA LEU A 50 -3.00 12.61 8.83
C LEU A 50 -3.60 12.61 10.23
N ALA A 51 -4.57 13.48 10.47
CA ALA A 51 -5.30 13.54 11.74
C ALA A 51 -6.64 12.81 11.62
N TRP A 52 -6.78 11.69 12.34
CA TRP A 52 -7.99 10.87 12.35
C TRP A 52 -9.04 11.50 13.25
N ARG A 53 -10.13 11.96 12.63
CA ARG A 53 -11.23 12.60 13.34
C ARG A 53 -12.14 11.57 13.98
N SER A 54 -12.80 11.98 15.06
CA SER A 54 -13.78 11.15 15.77
C SER A 54 -15.04 10.84 14.95
N ASP A 55 -15.33 11.61 13.90
CA ASP A 55 -16.42 11.37 12.93
C ASP A 55 -16.03 10.39 11.80
N GLY A 56 -14.78 9.90 11.78
CA GLY A 56 -14.29 8.91 10.81
C GLY A 56 -13.67 9.50 9.55
N TYR A 57 -13.63 10.82 9.40
CA TYR A 57 -12.87 11.51 8.35
C TYR A 57 -11.39 11.70 8.74
N LYS A 58 -10.53 12.02 7.78
CA LYS A 58 -9.14 12.44 8.06
C LYS A 58 -8.83 13.82 7.50
N ASP A 59 -8.24 14.67 8.34
CA ASP A 59 -7.60 15.91 7.88
C ASP A 59 -6.14 15.61 7.53
N ILE A 60 -5.61 16.21 6.46
CA ILE A 60 -4.22 16.06 6.00
C ILE A 60 -3.51 17.39 6.19
N TYR A 61 -2.51 17.43 7.06
CA TYR A 61 -1.59 18.54 7.25
C TYR A 61 -0.28 18.19 6.54
N HIS A 62 0.16 18.99 5.58
CA HIS A 62 1.27 18.62 4.73
C HIS A 62 2.22 19.78 4.48
N GLN A 63 3.52 19.50 4.35
CA GLN A 63 4.47 20.54 3.97
C GLN A 63 4.08 21.14 2.60
N PRO A 64 4.24 22.46 2.40
CA PRO A 64 3.93 23.09 1.13
C PRO A 64 4.71 22.46 -0.04
N GLY A 65 4.07 22.40 -1.21
CA GLY A 65 4.66 21.81 -2.42
C GLY A 65 4.30 20.35 -2.68
N ILE A 66 3.71 19.63 -1.71
CA ILE A 66 3.14 18.30 -1.99
C ILE A 66 1.91 18.46 -2.89
N ILE A 67 1.92 17.76 -4.03
CA ILE A 67 0.79 17.69 -4.96
C ILE A 67 0.13 16.33 -4.80
N PHE A 68 -1.14 16.33 -4.41
CA PHE A 68 -1.93 15.12 -4.31
C PHE A 68 -2.74 14.89 -5.59
N ASN A 69 -2.69 13.69 -6.16
CA ASN A 69 -3.74 13.25 -7.07
C ASN A 69 -4.90 12.57 -6.32
N GLU A 70 -6.08 12.53 -6.95
CA GLU A 70 -7.31 11.99 -6.34
C GLU A 70 -7.13 10.55 -5.83
N GLN A 71 -6.38 9.74 -6.56
CA GLN A 71 -6.21 8.32 -6.25
C GLN A 71 -5.20 8.07 -5.12
N GLU A 72 -4.17 8.92 -5.00
CA GLU A 72 -3.31 8.95 -3.81
C GLU A 72 -4.11 9.32 -2.56
N LEU A 73 -5.01 10.30 -2.65
CA LEU A 73 -5.87 10.66 -1.54
C LEU A 73 -6.77 9.49 -1.13
N GLU A 74 -7.34 8.74 -2.07
CA GLU A 74 -8.13 7.56 -1.76
C GLU A 74 -7.31 6.47 -1.03
N LEU A 75 -6.07 6.24 -1.46
CA LEU A 75 -5.16 5.29 -0.82
C LEU A 75 -4.81 5.70 0.62
N ILE A 76 -4.45 6.97 0.80
CA ILE A 76 -3.91 7.52 2.05
C ILE A 76 -5.03 7.71 3.09
N VAL A 77 -6.24 8.09 2.64
CA VAL A 77 -7.31 8.47 3.55
C VAL A 77 -8.10 7.29 4.07
N GLY A 78 -8.57 6.35 3.24
CA GLY A 78 -9.45 5.28 3.72
C GLY A 78 -10.68 5.79 4.52
N GLY A 79 -11.22 4.97 5.42
CA GLY A 79 -12.28 5.40 6.37
C GLY A 79 -13.57 5.93 5.73
N GLN A 80 -14.12 7.01 6.30
CA GLN A 80 -15.24 7.77 5.70
C GLN A 80 -14.80 8.71 4.57
N GLY A 81 -13.49 8.87 4.37
CA GLY A 81 -12.91 9.74 3.35
C GLY A 81 -12.25 11.00 3.91
N LEU A 82 -11.96 11.92 3.01
CA LEU A 82 -11.16 13.12 3.25
C LEU A 82 -11.98 14.19 3.96
N GLY A 83 -11.40 14.78 5.01
CA GLY A 83 -11.88 16.00 5.64
C GLY A 83 -11.30 17.22 4.93
N LYS A 84 -10.21 17.78 5.46
CA LYS A 84 -9.49 18.93 4.87
C LYS A 84 -8.08 18.55 4.42
N ILE A 85 -7.55 19.24 3.41
CA ILE A 85 -6.13 19.24 3.03
C ILE A 85 -5.57 20.63 3.32
N ILE A 86 -4.55 20.71 4.15
CA ILE A 86 -4.07 21.94 4.75
C ILE A 86 -2.55 22.02 4.57
N PRO A 87 -2.04 22.91 3.69
CA PRO A 87 -0.63 23.26 3.67
C PRO A 87 -0.22 23.79 5.05
N THR A 88 0.81 23.21 5.63
CA THR A 88 1.19 23.43 7.03
C THR A 88 2.70 23.60 7.12
N GLU A 89 3.11 24.73 7.69
CA GLU A 89 4.48 24.90 8.18
C GLU A 89 4.57 24.23 9.54
N PHE A 90 5.49 23.29 9.69
CA PHE A 90 5.72 22.60 10.96
C PHE A 90 6.85 23.31 11.70
N ASP A 91 6.61 23.71 12.95
CA ASP A 91 7.65 24.29 13.81
C ASP A 91 8.79 23.29 14.07
N THR A 92 8.43 22.01 14.08
CA THR A 92 9.34 20.89 14.20
C THR A 92 8.73 19.73 13.45
N ILE A 93 9.54 18.97 12.72
CA ILE A 93 9.14 17.69 12.15
C ILE A 93 10.37 16.83 11.87
N TYR A 94 10.34 15.57 12.33
CA TYR A 94 11.42 14.61 12.10
C TYR A 94 10.94 13.17 12.27
N PHE A 95 11.54 12.26 11.52
CA PHE A 95 11.39 10.83 11.70
C PHE A 95 12.66 10.11 11.22
N TYR A 96 13.43 9.54 12.15
CA TYR A 96 14.70 8.89 11.83
C TYR A 96 15.10 7.88 12.91
N GLU A 97 16.05 7.00 12.56
CA GLU A 97 16.73 6.13 13.50
C GLU A 97 18.22 6.48 13.51
N GLU A 98 18.78 6.78 14.67
CA GLU A 98 20.20 7.10 14.83
C GLU A 98 20.73 6.47 16.13
N ALA A 99 21.89 5.83 16.09
CA ALA A 99 22.56 5.25 17.26
C ALA A 99 21.64 4.35 18.12
N HIS A 100 20.78 3.55 17.48
CA HIS A 100 19.77 2.70 18.13
C HIS A 100 18.68 3.48 18.87
N HIS A 101 18.41 4.72 18.48
CA HIS A 101 17.25 5.49 18.92
C HIS A 101 16.34 5.79 17.75
N VAL A 102 15.08 5.38 17.84
CA VAL A 102 14.01 5.82 16.95
C VAL A 102 13.47 7.13 17.50
N ARG A 103 13.57 8.18 16.68
CA ARG A 103 13.10 9.53 17.01
C ARG A 103 12.04 9.97 16.02
N LEU A 104 10.92 10.40 16.57
CA LEU A 104 9.77 10.86 15.83
C LEU A 104 9.17 12.06 16.55
N GLY A 105 8.88 13.13 15.83
CA GLY A 105 8.22 14.28 16.43
C GLY A 105 7.70 15.26 15.41
N PHE A 106 6.66 16.00 15.80
CA PHE A 106 6.12 17.09 15.02
C PHE A 106 5.42 18.13 15.91
N SER A 107 5.37 19.38 15.45
CA SER A 107 4.60 20.45 16.06
C SER A 107 3.99 21.37 15.00
N PHE A 108 2.70 21.70 15.12
CA PHE A 108 1.97 22.59 14.22
C PHE A 108 0.64 23.04 14.83
N ASP A 109 0.02 24.06 14.25
CA ASP A 109 -1.36 24.46 14.56
C ASP A 109 -2.35 23.77 13.62
N ASP A 110 -3.38 23.17 14.19
CA ASP A 110 -4.46 22.54 13.43
C ASP A 110 -5.37 23.57 12.75
N CYS A 111 -6.32 23.14 11.90
CA CYS A 111 -7.17 24.09 11.16
C CYS A 111 -8.12 24.95 12.01
N ASP A 112 -8.22 24.70 13.31
CA ASP A 112 -8.98 25.51 14.26
C ASP A 112 -8.03 26.39 15.12
N GLY A 113 -6.73 26.41 14.81
CA GLY A 113 -5.70 27.18 15.52
C GLY A 113 -5.23 26.54 16.83
N ARG A 114 -5.46 25.24 17.01
CA ARG A 114 -5.04 24.51 18.22
C ARG A 114 -3.66 23.93 18.02
N ALA A 115 -2.74 24.23 18.93
CA ALA A 115 -1.39 23.68 18.88
C ALA A 115 -1.40 22.16 19.11
N ILE A 116 -0.71 21.41 18.25
CA ILE A 116 -0.50 19.97 18.36
C ILE A 116 1.01 19.72 18.43
N THR A 117 1.45 19.00 19.45
CA THR A 117 2.84 18.58 19.59
C THR A 117 2.91 17.10 19.94
N PHE A 118 3.72 16.36 19.20
CA PHE A 118 4.04 14.96 19.47
C PHE A 118 5.55 14.75 19.51
N GLN A 119 6.03 13.96 20.46
CA GLN A 119 7.43 13.55 20.56
C GLN A 119 7.53 12.10 21.03
N LEU A 120 8.48 11.39 20.41
CA LEU A 120 8.90 10.04 20.73
C LEU A 120 10.43 9.96 20.64
N ASP A 121 11.04 9.46 21.71
CA ASP A 121 12.41 8.93 21.70
C ASP A 121 12.34 7.49 22.26
N GLU A 122 12.65 6.49 21.44
CA GLU A 122 12.70 5.09 21.84
C GLU A 122 14.10 4.52 21.59
N ASP A 123 14.75 4.03 22.63
CA ASP A 123 15.91 3.14 22.49
C ASP A 123 15.44 1.83 21.81
N VAL A 124 16.17 1.27 20.85
CA VAL A 124 15.86 0.01 20.17
C VAL A 124 17.00 -1.03 20.23
N THR A 125 18.04 -0.78 21.04
CA THR A 125 19.29 -1.57 21.14
C THR A 125 19.10 -3.09 21.30
N THR A 126 18.01 -3.52 21.94
CA THR A 126 17.76 -4.93 22.31
C THR A 126 16.64 -5.61 21.51
N ASN A 127 16.26 -5.08 20.35
CA ASN A 127 15.08 -5.55 19.63
C ASN A 127 15.31 -5.59 18.11
N PRO A 128 15.54 -6.78 17.51
CA PRO A 128 15.52 -6.87 16.06
C PRO A 128 14.10 -6.60 15.55
N HIS A 129 13.98 -5.67 14.60
CA HIS A 129 12.75 -5.41 13.86
C HIS A 129 12.44 -6.59 12.93
N GLU A 130 11.83 -7.65 13.46
CA GLU A 130 11.63 -8.89 12.69
C GLU A 130 10.27 -8.99 12.00
N LEU A 131 9.34 -8.08 12.30
CA LEU A 131 8.00 -8.14 11.74
C LEU A 131 7.95 -7.35 10.43
N SER A 132 7.27 -7.92 9.45
CA SER A 132 6.84 -7.18 8.27
C SER A 132 5.35 -7.39 8.13
N TRP A 133 4.63 -6.32 7.82
CA TRP A 133 3.19 -6.25 7.94
C TRP A 133 2.52 -5.67 6.70
N ILE A 134 1.23 -5.98 6.53
CA ILE A 134 0.36 -5.36 5.53
C ILE A 134 -0.79 -4.70 6.26
N PRO A 135 -0.93 -3.37 6.18
CA PRO A 135 -2.06 -2.69 6.79
C PRO A 135 -3.36 -3.02 6.03
N SER A 136 -4.48 -2.99 6.75
CA SER A 136 -5.82 -3.29 6.22
C SER A 136 -6.45 -2.13 5.44
N ILE A 137 -5.66 -1.35 4.70
CA ILE A 137 -6.12 -0.13 4.02
C ILE A 137 -7.27 -0.44 3.05
N GLY A 138 -7.14 -1.53 2.30
CA GLY A 138 -8.16 -1.94 1.36
C GLY A 138 -9.44 -2.49 1.98
N SER A 139 -9.50 -2.81 3.29
CA SER A 139 -10.74 -3.28 3.91
C SER A 139 -11.81 -2.18 3.99
N GLN A 140 -11.39 -0.92 4.03
CA GLN A 140 -12.27 0.24 4.20
C GLN A 140 -12.75 0.85 2.86
N MET A 141 -12.18 0.44 1.73
CA MET A 141 -12.51 0.97 0.40
C MET A 141 -13.88 0.47 -0.10
N LYS A 142 -14.93 1.27 -0.04
CA LYS A 142 -16.27 0.87 -0.52
C LYS A 142 -16.33 0.76 -2.05
N GLN A 143 -15.64 1.65 -2.75
CA GLN A 143 -15.54 1.71 -4.21
C GLN A 143 -14.07 1.74 -4.60
N PRO A 144 -13.39 0.57 -4.64
CA PRO A 144 -11.97 0.54 -4.97
C PRO A 144 -11.75 1.05 -6.39
N LYS A 145 -10.69 1.86 -6.59
CA LYS A 145 -10.20 2.26 -7.91
C LYS A 145 -8.92 1.55 -8.32
N SER A 146 -8.29 0.79 -7.42
CA SER A 146 -7.07 0.02 -7.66
C SER A 146 -6.97 -1.11 -6.62
N LEU A 147 -5.93 -1.94 -6.73
CA LEU A 147 -5.50 -2.75 -5.59
C LEU A 147 -4.32 -2.08 -4.89
N PRO A 148 -4.50 -1.61 -3.64
CA PRO A 148 -3.38 -1.07 -2.87
C PRO A 148 -2.49 -2.20 -2.35
N LEU A 149 -1.18 -2.07 -2.56
CA LEU A 149 -0.16 -2.95 -2.03
C LEU A 149 0.74 -2.10 -1.13
N PHE A 150 0.46 -2.13 0.17
CA PHE A 150 1.23 -1.40 1.17
C PHE A 150 1.96 -2.41 2.07
N PHE A 151 3.27 -2.31 2.10
CA PHE A 151 4.16 -3.15 2.89
C PHE A 151 4.90 -2.31 3.92
N LEU A 152 4.81 -2.72 5.18
CA LEU A 152 5.58 -2.15 6.29
C LEU A 152 6.69 -3.13 6.65
N TYR A 153 7.92 -2.84 6.25
CA TYR A 153 9.09 -3.67 6.57
C TYR A 153 9.63 -3.28 7.93
N GLN A 154 10.18 -4.26 8.65
CA GLN A 154 10.80 -4.01 9.97
C GLN A 154 9.88 -3.23 10.93
N PHE A 155 8.58 -3.49 10.80
CA PHE A 155 7.52 -2.84 11.55
C PHE A 155 7.60 -3.20 13.04
N ASP A 156 7.30 -2.24 13.92
CA ASP A 156 7.13 -2.53 15.35
C ASP A 156 6.12 -1.61 16.05
N PHE A 157 5.79 -1.98 17.28
CA PHE A 157 5.10 -1.14 18.23
C PHE A 157 6.08 -0.52 19.22
N VAL A 158 5.92 0.75 19.56
CA VAL A 158 6.75 1.44 20.56
C VAL A 158 6.69 0.72 21.92
N ARG A 159 7.83 0.55 22.58
CA ARG A 159 7.90 -0.01 23.93
C ARG A 159 7.32 0.95 24.96
N LYS A 160 6.71 0.39 26.01
CA LYS A 160 6.32 1.22 27.16
C LYS A 160 7.52 1.58 28.05
N LYS A 161 8.55 0.73 28.07
CA LYS A 161 9.81 0.97 28.78
C LYS A 161 10.87 1.37 27.78
N TYR A 162 11.79 2.24 28.19
CA TYR A 162 12.86 2.77 27.34
C TYR A 162 12.32 3.61 26.17
N SER A 163 11.21 4.30 26.42
CA SER A 163 10.61 5.22 25.47
C SER A 163 10.03 6.39 26.24
N ASP A 164 10.36 7.59 25.78
CA ASP A 164 9.77 8.84 26.24
C ASP A 164 8.78 9.30 25.18
N VAL A 165 7.50 9.43 25.57
CA VAL A 165 6.40 9.74 24.66
C VAL A 165 5.56 10.87 25.23
N SER A 166 5.28 11.88 24.41
CA SER A 166 4.44 13.01 24.77
C SER A 166 3.49 13.34 23.61
N LEU A 167 2.21 13.53 23.93
CA LEU A 167 1.21 14.08 23.02
C LEU A 167 0.48 15.20 23.74
N ILE A 168 0.53 16.41 23.18
CA ILE A 168 -0.15 17.59 23.69
C ILE A 168 -0.99 18.17 22.57
N ILE A 169 -2.28 18.41 22.84
CA ILE A 169 -3.22 19.05 21.92
C ILE A 169 -3.91 20.18 22.69
N ASP A 170 -3.79 21.41 22.19
CA ASP A 170 -4.38 22.60 22.82
C ASP A 170 -3.99 22.77 24.31
N GLY A 171 -2.72 22.48 24.62
CA GLY A 171 -2.19 22.50 25.98
C GLY A 171 -2.63 21.33 26.88
N GLN A 172 -3.45 20.40 26.38
CA GLN A 172 -3.88 19.21 27.11
C GLN A 172 -3.01 18.01 26.76
N THR A 173 -2.50 17.30 27.78
CA THR A 173 -1.75 16.06 27.59
C THR A 173 -2.69 14.88 27.39
N HIS A 174 -2.42 14.08 26.36
CA HIS A 174 -3.18 12.85 26.05
C HIS A 174 -2.35 11.60 26.28
N GLN A 175 -3.00 10.54 26.76
CA GLN A 175 -2.39 9.24 26.95
C GLN A 175 -2.48 8.38 25.70
N ILE A 176 -1.33 7.86 25.26
CA ILE A 176 -1.26 6.89 24.19
C ILE A 176 -1.86 5.56 24.64
N ASP A 177 -2.67 4.95 23.77
CA ASP A 177 -3.33 3.69 24.08
C ASP A 177 -2.27 2.61 24.38
N PRO A 178 -2.45 1.76 25.41
CA PRO A 178 -1.64 0.56 25.53
C PRO A 178 -1.96 -0.35 24.35
N CYS A 179 -0.92 -0.88 23.70
CA CYS A 179 -1.09 -1.91 22.70
C CYS A 179 -1.61 -3.18 23.37
N THR A 180 -2.65 -3.77 22.80
CA THR A 180 -3.24 -5.02 23.28
C THR A 180 -2.31 -6.22 23.10
N PHE A 181 -1.22 -6.07 22.33
CA PHE A 181 -0.32 -7.14 21.93
C PHE A 181 1.05 -7.00 22.60
N PRO A 182 1.31 -7.66 23.74
CA PRO A 182 2.66 -7.73 24.26
C PRO A 182 3.54 -8.52 23.27
N LYS A 183 4.61 -7.90 22.76
CA LYS A 183 5.63 -8.58 21.96
C LYS A 183 6.72 -9.07 22.91
N MET A 184 6.98 -10.37 22.92
CA MET A 184 7.95 -11.02 23.83
C MET A 184 7.69 -10.71 25.32
N LEU A 185 6.42 -10.73 25.75
CA LEU A 185 5.99 -10.42 27.14
C LEU A 185 6.31 -9.00 27.63
N LYS A 186 6.75 -8.09 26.74
CA LYS A 186 7.01 -6.69 27.06
C LYS A 186 5.81 -5.83 26.64
N SER A 187 5.37 -4.94 27.52
CA SER A 187 4.29 -3.98 27.24
C SER A 187 4.70 -3.01 26.14
N ARG A 188 3.77 -2.72 25.23
CA ARG A 188 3.93 -1.79 24.12
C ARG A 188 2.84 -0.71 24.17
N LEU A 189 3.12 0.44 23.56
CA LEU A 189 2.15 1.49 23.24
C LEU A 189 1.59 1.24 21.85
N ASN A 190 0.37 1.71 21.58
CA ASN A 190 -0.29 1.59 20.27
C ASN A 190 0.20 2.68 19.30
N ILE A 191 1.53 2.84 19.26
CA ILE A 191 2.25 3.59 18.24
C ILE A 191 2.92 2.55 17.36
N GLN A 192 2.51 2.52 16.12
CA GLN A 192 2.92 1.57 15.10
C GLN A 192 3.84 2.30 14.14
N TYR A 193 5.06 1.81 13.90
CA TYR A 193 5.96 2.50 12.96
C TYR A 193 6.79 1.55 12.11
N SER A 194 7.23 2.09 10.97
CA SER A 194 8.16 1.45 10.06
C SER A 194 9.05 2.53 9.41
N MET A 195 10.36 2.33 9.51
CA MET A 195 11.38 3.14 8.82
C MET A 195 11.51 2.78 7.33
N HIS A 196 10.82 1.72 6.90
CA HIS A 196 10.94 1.15 5.58
C HIS A 196 9.54 0.72 5.09
N ALA A 197 8.82 1.66 4.52
CA ALA A 197 7.54 1.43 3.87
C ALA A 197 7.72 1.29 2.35
N MET A 198 6.84 0.49 1.74
CA MET A 198 6.63 0.52 0.30
C MET A 198 5.14 0.49 0.01
N ALA A 199 4.67 1.50 -0.71
CA ALA A 199 3.31 1.57 -1.19
C ALA A 199 3.29 1.60 -2.72
N THR A 200 2.45 0.77 -3.33
CA THR A 200 2.19 0.76 -4.77
C THR A 200 0.72 0.48 -5.04
N VAL A 201 0.21 0.98 -6.16
CA VAL A 201 -1.14 0.67 -6.63
C VAL A 201 -1.04 -0.23 -7.86
N PHE A 202 -1.78 -1.33 -7.84
CA PHE A 202 -1.86 -2.27 -8.95
C PHE A 202 -3.11 -2.04 -9.81
N ASN A 203 -2.88 -1.94 -11.12
CA ASN A 203 -3.83 -1.85 -12.22
C ASN A 203 -4.94 -0.81 -12.00
N GLU A 204 -4.57 0.42 -11.71
CA GLU A 204 -5.48 1.52 -11.43
C GLU A 204 -6.57 1.72 -12.51
N THR A 205 -7.76 2.12 -12.06
CA THR A 205 -8.92 2.48 -12.88
C THR A 205 -8.51 3.59 -13.82
N ARG A 206 -8.66 3.34 -15.12
CA ARG A 206 -8.20 4.23 -16.17
C ARG A 206 -8.97 3.98 -17.45
N HIS A 207 -9.07 5.02 -18.27
CA HIS A 207 -9.41 4.91 -19.68
C HIS A 207 -8.22 5.42 -20.48
N THR A 208 -7.61 4.56 -21.28
CA THR A 208 -6.36 4.86 -21.99
C THR A 208 -6.26 4.06 -23.29
N THR A 209 -5.18 4.22 -24.05
CA THR A 209 -4.89 3.38 -25.21
C THR A 209 -4.12 2.12 -24.83
N ILE A 210 -4.18 1.10 -25.68
CA ILE A 210 -3.32 -0.08 -25.57
C ILE A 210 -1.86 0.37 -25.48
N ARG A 211 -1.14 -0.11 -24.46
CA ARG A 211 0.29 0.17 -24.28
C ARG A 211 1.13 -0.97 -24.84
N GLU A 212 2.23 -0.59 -25.47
CA GLU A 212 3.32 -1.46 -25.85
C GLU A 212 4.63 -0.92 -25.29
N VAL A 213 5.58 -1.81 -25.04
CA VAL A 213 6.93 -1.47 -24.61
C VAL A 213 7.96 -2.05 -25.56
N THR A 214 9.07 -1.34 -25.74
CA THR A 214 10.22 -1.88 -26.47
C THR A 214 10.98 -2.85 -25.58
N ILE A 215 11.22 -4.06 -26.07
CA ILE A 215 11.99 -5.09 -25.39
C ILE A 215 13.37 -5.24 -26.03
N ASN A 216 14.37 -5.58 -25.21
CA ASN A 216 15.71 -5.93 -25.66
C ASN A 216 15.79 -7.41 -26.11
N ASP A 217 16.99 -7.86 -26.48
CA ASP A 217 17.23 -9.23 -26.99
C ASP A 217 16.97 -10.31 -25.92
N GLU A 218 17.03 -9.95 -24.63
CA GLU A 218 16.64 -10.83 -23.53
C GLU A 218 15.13 -10.83 -23.22
N GLY A 219 14.32 -10.08 -23.98
CA GLY A 219 12.88 -9.95 -23.76
C GLY A 219 12.52 -9.06 -22.57
N ILE A 220 13.38 -8.11 -22.22
CA ILE A 220 13.21 -7.22 -21.07
C ILE A 220 12.88 -5.80 -21.54
N ALA A 221 11.82 -5.22 -20.98
CA ALA A 221 11.54 -3.78 -21.08
C ALA A 221 11.73 -3.11 -19.71
N ARG A 222 12.28 -1.89 -19.70
CA ARG A 222 12.49 -1.09 -18.48
C ARG A 222 11.79 0.26 -18.61
N GLU A 223 10.97 0.60 -17.62
CA GLU A 223 10.33 1.91 -17.47
C GLU A 223 10.53 2.41 -16.04
N GLU A 224 11.38 3.41 -15.84
CA GLU A 224 11.67 4.00 -14.53
C GLU A 224 12.09 2.93 -13.49
N ASP A 225 11.26 2.71 -12.46
CA ASP A 225 11.39 1.73 -11.38
C ASP A 225 10.73 0.37 -11.70
N LYS A 226 10.49 0.05 -12.97
CA LYS A 226 9.76 -1.16 -13.40
C LYS A 226 10.54 -1.93 -14.46
N GLU A 227 10.64 -3.24 -14.28
CA GLU A 227 11.17 -4.19 -15.26
C GLU A 227 10.09 -5.21 -15.65
N TYR A 228 9.86 -5.36 -16.95
CA TYR A 228 8.89 -6.27 -17.53
C TYR A 228 9.63 -7.37 -18.28
N HIS A 229 9.39 -8.62 -17.90
CA HIS A 229 10.03 -9.78 -18.52
C HIS A 229 9.04 -10.52 -19.40
N TYR A 230 9.41 -10.69 -20.65
CA TYR A 230 8.63 -11.41 -21.65
C TYR A 230 9.34 -12.70 -22.05
N ILE A 231 8.55 -13.70 -22.45
CA ILE A 231 9.07 -14.89 -23.13
C ILE A 231 8.44 -15.00 -24.50
N ASN A 232 9.20 -15.50 -25.48
CA ASN A 232 8.65 -15.80 -26.80
C ASN A 232 7.96 -17.18 -26.76
N VAL A 233 6.69 -17.22 -27.12
CA VAL A 233 5.89 -18.43 -27.27
C VAL A 233 5.29 -18.40 -28.67
N ASP A 234 5.71 -19.33 -29.53
CA ASP A 234 5.24 -19.45 -30.92
C ASP A 234 5.29 -18.15 -31.73
N GLY A 235 6.30 -17.31 -31.50
CA GLY A 235 6.49 -16.03 -32.19
C GLY A 235 5.81 -14.83 -31.51
N HIS A 236 5.10 -15.04 -30.40
CA HIS A 236 4.43 -13.98 -29.63
C HIS A 236 5.13 -13.72 -28.29
N HIS A 237 5.17 -12.45 -27.85
CA HIS A 237 5.79 -12.06 -26.59
C HIS A 237 4.77 -12.11 -25.45
N HIS A 238 4.87 -13.14 -24.61
CA HIS A 238 4.00 -13.31 -23.45
C HIS A 238 4.64 -12.67 -22.21
N LEU A 239 3.87 -11.90 -21.45
CA LEU A 239 4.34 -11.27 -20.22
C LEU A 239 4.46 -12.33 -19.11
N LYS A 240 5.71 -12.65 -18.76
CA LYS A 240 6.02 -13.65 -17.72
C LYS A 240 6.00 -13.04 -16.33
N SER A 241 6.62 -11.89 -16.15
CA SER A 241 6.70 -11.24 -14.85
C SER A 241 6.89 -9.73 -14.94
N ILE A 242 6.49 -9.04 -13.88
CA ILE A 242 6.73 -7.62 -13.64
C ILE A 242 7.50 -7.51 -12.33
N ARG A 243 8.56 -6.72 -12.32
CA ARG A 243 9.33 -6.39 -11.13
C ARG A 243 9.27 -4.89 -10.92
N LEU A 244 8.82 -4.47 -9.74
CA LEU A 244 8.94 -3.09 -9.27
C LEU A 244 10.21 -3.02 -8.43
N ASP A 245 11.17 -2.25 -8.89
CA ASP A 245 12.42 -2.02 -8.19
C ASP A 245 12.23 -1.02 -7.04
N SER A 246 12.87 -1.36 -5.93
CA SER A 246 13.00 -0.50 -4.76
C SER A 246 14.32 -0.86 -4.10
N PRO A 247 15.11 0.12 -3.60
CA PRO A 247 16.39 -0.15 -2.96
C PRO A 247 16.28 -1.15 -1.79
N THR A 248 15.16 -1.14 -1.07
CA THR A 248 14.98 -1.93 0.15
C THR A 248 13.99 -3.08 0.00
N ALA A 249 13.13 -3.03 -1.03
CA ALA A 249 11.88 -3.77 -1.01
C ALA A 249 11.28 -4.08 -2.39
N PRO A 250 11.95 -4.72 -3.37
CA PRO A 250 11.32 -4.96 -4.66
C PRO A 250 10.04 -5.81 -4.55
N ILE A 251 9.09 -5.61 -5.47
CA ILE A 251 7.90 -6.47 -5.61
C ILE A 251 7.99 -7.21 -6.94
N GLN A 252 7.78 -8.51 -6.91
CA GLN A 252 7.70 -9.33 -8.11
C GLN A 252 6.28 -9.87 -8.31
N ILE A 253 5.86 -9.88 -9.57
CA ILE A 253 4.57 -10.40 -9.99
C ILE A 253 4.81 -11.37 -11.13
N GLU A 254 4.31 -12.58 -10.99
CA GLU A 254 4.50 -13.65 -11.95
C GLU A 254 3.16 -14.15 -12.48
N PHE A 255 3.10 -14.45 -13.77
CA PHE A 255 1.94 -15.01 -14.45
C PHE A 255 2.19 -16.46 -14.85
N ILE A 256 1.24 -17.35 -14.52
CA ILE A 256 1.34 -18.79 -14.76
C ILE A 256 0.02 -19.30 -15.39
N PRO A 257 -0.02 -19.63 -16.69
CA PRO A 257 1.05 -19.39 -17.67
C PRO A 257 1.30 -17.89 -17.88
N PRO A 258 2.42 -17.50 -18.53
CA PRO A 258 2.68 -16.13 -18.96
C PRO A 258 1.49 -15.52 -19.69
N PHE A 259 1.23 -14.23 -19.44
CA PHE A 259 0.04 -13.57 -19.97
C PHE A 259 0.19 -13.34 -21.49
N PRO A 260 -0.82 -13.71 -22.30
CA PRO A 260 -0.71 -13.74 -23.76
C PRO A 260 -0.56 -12.36 -24.40
N ASP A 261 -0.03 -12.32 -25.61
CA ASP A 261 0.03 -11.09 -26.41
C ASP A 261 -1.39 -10.65 -26.83
N LYS A 262 -1.58 -9.35 -27.10
CA LYS A 262 -2.89 -8.80 -27.52
C LYS A 262 -3.43 -9.44 -28.80
N SER A 263 -2.56 -9.89 -29.71
CA SER A 263 -2.95 -10.55 -30.96
C SER A 263 -3.57 -11.94 -30.75
N GLU A 264 -3.32 -12.56 -29.60
CA GLU A 264 -3.83 -13.89 -29.26
C GLU A 264 -5.15 -13.85 -28.48
N LEU A 265 -5.65 -12.65 -28.17
CA LEU A 265 -6.95 -12.44 -27.54
C LEU A 265 -8.05 -12.64 -28.59
N LEU A 266 -8.35 -13.90 -28.91
CA LEU A 266 -9.26 -14.31 -29.98
C LEU A 266 -10.64 -14.68 -29.45
N GLU A 267 -11.66 -14.47 -30.28
CA GLU A 267 -13.02 -14.91 -29.97
C GLU A 267 -13.08 -16.44 -29.86
N HIS A 268 -13.87 -16.95 -28.92
CA HIS A 268 -14.00 -18.38 -28.60
C HIS A 268 -12.73 -19.10 -28.13
N LYS A 269 -11.61 -18.41 -27.94
CA LYS A 269 -10.36 -18.96 -27.38
C LYS A 269 -10.04 -18.27 -26.04
N PRO A 270 -10.67 -18.67 -24.93
CA PRO A 270 -10.41 -18.07 -23.64
C PRO A 270 -9.01 -18.43 -23.11
N HIS A 271 -8.40 -17.51 -22.37
CA HIS A 271 -7.12 -17.73 -21.69
C HIS A 271 -7.34 -17.69 -20.18
N PHE A 272 -6.69 -18.60 -19.46
CA PHE A 272 -6.81 -18.71 -18.00
C PHE A 272 -5.44 -18.93 -17.39
N GLY A 273 -5.23 -18.35 -16.22
CA GLY A 273 -4.05 -18.61 -15.43
C GLY A 273 -4.13 -18.03 -14.04
N GLU A 274 -3.03 -18.18 -13.32
CA GLU A 274 -2.80 -17.62 -12.00
C GLU A 274 -1.79 -16.49 -12.09
N PHE A 275 -1.84 -15.59 -11.12
CA PHE A 275 -0.77 -14.65 -10.89
C PHE A 275 -0.40 -14.63 -9.41
N ARG A 276 0.87 -14.37 -9.13
CA ARG A 276 1.42 -14.32 -7.77
C ARG A 276 2.11 -13.00 -7.57
N ILE A 277 1.76 -12.27 -6.52
CA ILE A 277 2.42 -11.05 -6.05
C ILE A 277 3.28 -11.44 -4.83
N GLU A 278 4.57 -11.20 -4.92
CA GLU A 278 5.57 -11.50 -3.88
C GLU A 278 6.49 -10.30 -3.66
N PRO A 279 6.31 -9.53 -2.57
CA PRO A 279 7.34 -8.61 -2.10
C PRO A 279 8.57 -9.38 -1.63
N THR A 280 9.75 -8.78 -1.76
CA THR A 280 10.97 -9.36 -1.18
C THR A 280 10.89 -9.51 0.34
N GLY A 281 11.78 -10.34 0.89
CA GLY A 281 11.88 -10.59 2.32
C GLY A 281 10.89 -11.66 2.83
N ASN A 282 10.29 -11.40 3.99
CA ASN A 282 9.49 -12.36 4.77
C ASN A 282 7.99 -12.03 4.85
N LEU A 283 7.49 -11.10 4.05
CA LEU A 283 6.11 -10.63 4.09
C LEU A 283 5.09 -11.67 3.67
N GLY A 284 5.40 -12.50 2.68
CA GLY A 284 4.48 -13.51 2.16
C GLY A 284 4.14 -13.33 0.68
N THR A 285 3.01 -13.90 0.29
CA THR A 285 2.53 -13.91 -1.10
C THR A 285 1.02 -13.69 -1.15
N LEU A 286 0.56 -13.09 -2.25
CA LEU A 286 -0.84 -13.02 -2.64
C LEU A 286 -1.02 -13.71 -3.98
N LYS A 287 -2.02 -14.58 -4.09
CA LYS A 287 -2.36 -15.28 -5.33
C LYS A 287 -3.70 -14.83 -5.87
N GLY A 288 -3.76 -14.70 -7.19
CA GLY A 288 -4.98 -14.44 -7.92
C GLY A 288 -5.07 -15.27 -9.19
N ARG A 289 -6.18 -15.10 -9.91
CA ARG A 289 -6.46 -15.71 -11.20
C ARG A 289 -6.79 -14.64 -12.20
N TYR A 290 -6.29 -14.81 -13.42
CA TYR A 290 -6.74 -14.04 -14.57
C TYR A 290 -7.59 -14.93 -15.49
N ASN A 291 -8.63 -14.33 -16.07
CA ASN A 291 -9.45 -14.92 -17.11
C ASN A 291 -9.59 -13.90 -18.24
N VAL A 292 -9.30 -14.32 -19.47
CA VAL A 292 -9.46 -13.49 -20.65
C VAL A 292 -10.46 -14.14 -21.59
N THR A 293 -11.52 -13.41 -21.92
CA THR A 293 -12.52 -13.82 -22.90
C THR A 293 -12.71 -12.72 -23.91
N ARG A 294 -13.03 -13.05 -25.16
CA ARG A 294 -13.39 -12.05 -26.17
C ARG A 294 -14.80 -12.30 -26.68
N GLN A 295 -15.59 -11.25 -26.71
CA GLN A 295 -16.96 -11.22 -27.24
C GLN A 295 -17.20 -9.87 -27.89
N ASN A 296 -17.92 -9.84 -29.02
CA ASN A 296 -18.30 -8.60 -29.69
C ASN A 296 -17.11 -7.65 -29.89
N LYS A 297 -15.98 -8.20 -30.38
CA LYS A 297 -14.72 -7.50 -30.66
C LYS A 297 -13.94 -6.96 -29.45
N LYS A 298 -14.47 -7.07 -28.23
CA LYS A 298 -13.80 -6.63 -27.00
C LYS A 298 -13.26 -7.81 -26.21
N ALA A 299 -11.98 -7.75 -25.82
CA ALA A 299 -11.41 -8.68 -24.87
C ALA A 299 -11.67 -8.18 -23.44
N THR A 300 -12.19 -9.04 -22.58
CA THR A 300 -12.41 -8.77 -21.16
C THR A 300 -11.41 -9.59 -20.36
N ILE A 301 -10.54 -8.91 -19.63
CA ILE A 301 -9.56 -9.45 -18.70
C ILE A 301 -10.11 -9.27 -17.29
N SER A 302 -10.35 -10.35 -16.56
CA SER A 302 -10.81 -10.32 -15.17
C SER A 302 -9.70 -10.81 -14.25
N LEU A 303 -9.31 -10.01 -13.25
CA LEU A 303 -8.40 -10.40 -12.19
C LEU A 303 -9.17 -10.61 -10.89
N THR A 304 -9.01 -11.77 -10.26
CA THR A 304 -9.69 -12.11 -9.00
C THR A 304 -8.72 -12.71 -7.99
N PHE A 305 -8.91 -12.39 -6.72
CA PHE A 305 -8.18 -13.00 -5.62
C PHE A 305 -9.05 -14.08 -5.00
N HIS A 306 -8.56 -15.31 -4.93
CA HIS A 306 -9.27 -16.44 -4.34
C HIS A 306 -8.67 -16.87 -3.01
N GLU A 307 -7.45 -16.41 -2.71
CA GLU A 307 -6.77 -16.65 -1.45
C GLU A 307 -6.55 -15.33 -0.71
N SER A 308 -6.56 -15.41 0.62
CA SER A 308 -6.10 -14.34 1.51
C SER A 308 -4.58 -14.20 1.41
N TRP A 309 -4.04 -13.09 1.92
CA TRP A 309 -2.59 -12.94 2.06
C TRP A 309 -1.97 -14.10 2.86
N ARG A 310 -0.90 -14.70 2.33
CA ARG A 310 -0.17 -15.82 2.95
C ARG A 310 1.23 -15.38 3.40
N PRO A 311 1.46 -15.12 4.71
CA PRO A 311 2.78 -14.80 5.25
C PRO A 311 3.81 -15.89 4.97
N LYS A 312 5.08 -15.50 4.75
CA LYS A 312 6.18 -16.45 4.43
C LYS A 312 6.61 -17.28 5.63
N LYS A 313 6.57 -16.69 6.83
CA LYS A 313 6.78 -17.39 8.10
C LYS A 313 5.58 -17.15 9.01
N ASP A 314 4.99 -18.25 9.44
CA ASP A 314 3.99 -18.30 10.50
C ASP A 314 4.67 -18.10 11.86
N SER A 315 5.16 -16.88 12.14
CA SER A 315 5.56 -16.54 13.50
C SER A 315 4.34 -16.62 14.42
N LEU A 316 4.54 -17.00 15.69
CA LEU A 316 3.45 -16.99 16.68
C LEU A 316 2.76 -15.62 16.75
N TYR A 317 3.52 -14.55 16.50
CA TYR A 317 3.01 -13.19 16.47
C TYR A 317 2.12 -12.91 15.25
N SER A 318 2.45 -13.41 14.05
CA SER A 318 1.57 -13.26 12.87
C SER A 318 0.27 -14.05 13.02
N LYS A 319 0.32 -15.22 13.69
CA LYS A 319 -0.89 -15.98 14.06
C LYS A 319 -1.77 -15.23 15.06
N LEU A 320 -1.17 -14.57 16.06
CA LEU A 320 -1.91 -13.76 17.04
C LEU A 320 -2.64 -12.58 16.37
N ILE A 321 -1.99 -11.85 15.48
CA ILE A 321 -2.64 -10.70 14.82
C ILE A 321 -3.76 -11.18 13.89
N LYS A 322 -3.58 -12.30 13.16
CA LYS A 322 -4.65 -12.91 12.35
C LYS A 322 -5.87 -13.29 13.19
N GLY A 323 -5.64 -14.01 14.30
CA GLY A 323 -6.72 -14.50 15.16
C GLY A 323 -7.56 -13.40 15.81
N MET A 324 -6.98 -12.22 16.05
CA MET A 324 -7.67 -11.10 16.72
C MET A 324 -8.19 -10.02 15.76
N SER A 325 -7.76 -10.01 14.50
CA SER A 325 -8.29 -9.11 13.45
C SER A 325 -9.46 -9.73 12.66
N ASN A 326 -10.00 -10.86 13.12
CA ASN A 326 -11.04 -11.63 12.42
C ASN A 326 -10.72 -11.85 10.93
N ASN A 327 -9.44 -12.05 10.60
CA ASN A 327 -8.89 -12.16 9.25
C ASN A 327 -9.10 -10.96 8.31
N GLU A 328 -9.71 -9.86 8.76
CA GLU A 328 -10.00 -8.68 7.92
C GLU A 328 -8.74 -8.10 7.26
N VAL A 329 -7.58 -8.23 7.92
CA VAL A 329 -6.30 -7.74 7.41
C VAL A 329 -5.79 -8.56 6.21
N THR A 330 -6.08 -9.85 6.17
CA THR A 330 -5.56 -10.75 5.13
C THR A 330 -6.59 -11.12 4.07
N GLU A 331 -7.88 -11.08 4.41
CA GLU A 331 -8.97 -11.55 3.53
C GLU A 331 -9.54 -10.47 2.61
N TRP A 332 -9.33 -9.18 2.93
CA TRP A 332 -9.95 -8.09 2.16
C TRP A 332 -9.60 -8.12 0.67
N PHE A 333 -8.44 -8.66 0.28
CA PHE A 333 -8.05 -8.88 -1.12
C PHE A 333 -9.10 -9.69 -1.90
N GLN A 334 -9.71 -10.71 -1.29
CA GLN A 334 -10.68 -11.61 -1.94
C GLN A 334 -11.97 -10.89 -2.35
N SER A 335 -12.25 -9.77 -1.70
CA SER A 335 -13.39 -8.92 -2.03
C SER A 335 -13.11 -7.90 -3.13
N HIS A 336 -11.90 -7.87 -3.71
CA HIS A 336 -11.58 -7.01 -4.84
C HIS A 336 -11.59 -7.79 -6.15
N GLN A 337 -12.14 -7.18 -7.20
CA GLN A 337 -12.07 -7.69 -8.56
C GLN A 337 -11.71 -6.55 -9.51
N CYS A 338 -10.72 -6.79 -10.38
CA CYS A 338 -10.41 -5.92 -11.51
C CYS A 338 -11.06 -6.48 -12.77
N MET A 339 -11.66 -5.61 -13.57
CA MET A 339 -12.13 -5.91 -14.90
C MET A 339 -11.53 -4.89 -15.87
N GLU A 340 -10.84 -5.39 -16.88
CA GLU A 340 -10.21 -4.59 -17.92
C GLU A 340 -10.81 -4.99 -19.27
N ILE A 341 -11.33 -4.00 -19.99
CA ILE A 341 -11.96 -4.17 -21.30
C ILE A 341 -11.02 -3.56 -22.34
N VAL A 342 -10.49 -4.40 -23.22
CA VAL A 342 -9.60 -4.03 -24.31
C VAL A 342 -10.38 -4.05 -25.63
N ASP A 343 -10.55 -2.89 -26.22
CA ASP A 343 -11.12 -2.71 -27.56
C ASP A 343 -9.96 -2.70 -28.58
N LEU A 344 -9.72 -3.85 -29.20
CA LEU A 344 -8.62 -4.03 -30.16
C LEU A 344 -8.84 -3.25 -31.46
N GLU A 345 -10.07 -2.87 -31.81
CA GLU A 345 -10.32 -2.07 -33.01
C GLU A 345 -10.04 -0.59 -32.74
N LYS A 346 -10.46 -0.10 -31.58
CA LYS A 346 -10.24 1.29 -31.17
C LYS A 346 -8.86 1.54 -30.54
N GLN A 347 -8.13 0.47 -30.24
CA GLN A 347 -6.90 0.51 -29.45
C GLN A 347 -7.12 1.16 -28.07
N GLU A 348 -8.28 0.93 -27.45
CA GLU A 348 -8.67 1.50 -26.16
C GLU A 348 -8.69 0.44 -25.06
N VAL A 349 -8.45 0.88 -23.83
CA VAL A 349 -8.47 0.07 -22.61
C VAL A 349 -9.28 0.81 -21.54
N ASP A 350 -10.25 0.14 -20.94
CA ASP A 350 -11.04 0.61 -19.81
C ASP A 350 -10.86 -0.34 -18.63
N VAL A 351 -10.28 0.15 -17.53
CA VAL A 351 -10.01 -0.64 -16.32
C VAL A 351 -10.92 -0.17 -15.21
N LYS A 352 -11.59 -1.11 -14.55
CA LYS A 352 -12.51 -0.86 -13.43
C LYS A 352 -12.29 -1.85 -12.31
N TRP A 353 -12.52 -1.37 -11.10
CA TRP A 353 -12.49 -2.18 -9.89
C TRP A 353 -13.86 -2.23 -9.22
N ASN A 354 -14.18 -3.37 -8.63
CA ASN A 354 -15.42 -3.58 -7.92
C ASN A 354 -15.17 -4.36 -6.62
N ARG A 355 -16.00 -4.09 -5.60
CA ARG A 355 -16.14 -5.00 -4.47
C ARG A 355 -17.04 -6.16 -4.84
N VAL A 356 -16.60 -7.38 -4.51
CA VAL A 356 -17.34 -8.61 -4.68
C VAL A 356 -17.50 -9.32 -3.35
N ASN A 357 -18.60 -10.06 -3.18
CA ASN A 357 -18.78 -10.92 -2.02
C ASN A 357 -17.99 -12.22 -2.24
N PRO A 358 -16.93 -12.50 -1.46
CA PRO A 358 -16.12 -13.70 -1.65
C PRO A 358 -16.91 -15.00 -1.41
N ASN A 359 -18.01 -14.95 -0.65
CA ASN A 359 -18.86 -16.10 -0.32
C ASN A 359 -19.98 -16.38 -1.34
N ARG A 360 -20.09 -15.58 -2.42
CA ARG A 360 -21.11 -15.76 -3.48
C ARG A 360 -20.51 -16.21 -4.82
N ARG A 361 -19.30 -16.78 -4.82
CA ARG A 361 -18.65 -17.27 -6.03
C ARG A 361 -19.04 -18.68 -6.40
#